data_AF-A0A136NBC7-F1
#
_entry.id   AF-A0A136NBC7-F1
#
_cell.length_a   1.000
_cell.length_b   1.000
_cell.length_c   1.000
_cell.angle_alpha   90.00
_cell.angle_beta   90.00
_cell.angle_gamma   90.00
#
_symmetry.space_group_name_H-M   'P 1'
#
loop_
_entity.id
_entity.type
_entity.pdbx_description
1 polymer ?
#
loop_
_entity_poly.entity_id
_entity_poly.type
_entity_poly.pdbx_seq_one_letter_code
_entity_poly.pdbx_strand_id
1 'polypeptide(L)'
;MKNFFSSSKNAPFDNEQQLQDAETFLVSIKPILDKVHNNKAVLLMSKGFDWIEEYIYYLIALACFGFLFIMKNIFPFHVLEEMTNKPSVREHFLSANDVDLFALTIKGMIVLIGLLFIFLGTKKRVIRKSKDALYLTSNELKKIETYFQNKKETLKNLVTNKSIDTGEKSFPELEAGE
;
A
#
# COMPACT_ATOMS: atom_id res chain seq x y z
N MET A 1 19.19 -50.44 -36.95
CA MET A 1 18.28 -49.49 -36.28
C MET A 1 19.12 -48.62 -35.36
N LYS A 2 19.31 -47.35 -35.73
CA LYS A 2 20.09 -46.37 -34.95
C LYS A 2 19.19 -45.73 -33.89
N ASN A 3 19.61 -45.80 -32.64
CA ASN A 3 19.10 -44.98 -31.54
C ASN A 3 19.44 -43.51 -31.84
N PHE A 4 18.43 -42.67 -32.09
CA PHE A 4 18.59 -41.26 -32.46
C PHE A 4 17.83 -40.30 -31.53
N PHE A 5 17.70 -40.64 -30.26
CA PHE A 5 17.14 -39.73 -29.26
C PHE A 5 17.95 -39.75 -27.96
N SER A 6 19.15 -39.15 -27.98
CA SER A 6 19.74 -38.58 -26.78
C SER A 6 19.15 -37.18 -26.60
N SER A 7 18.06 -37.08 -25.83
CA SER A 7 17.58 -35.80 -25.33
C SER A 7 18.66 -35.26 -24.38
N SER A 8 19.43 -34.29 -24.86
CA SER A 8 20.27 -33.42 -24.03
C SER A 8 19.35 -32.56 -23.16
N LYS A 9 18.85 -33.15 -22.07
CA LYS A 9 18.34 -32.40 -20.92
C LYS A 9 19.52 -32.25 -19.96
N ASN A 10 19.78 -31.01 -19.56
CA ASN A 10 20.84 -30.56 -18.66
C ASN A 10 22.11 -30.04 -19.37
N ALA A 11 21.96 -29.09 -20.28
CA ALA A 11 22.98 -28.05 -20.35
C ALA A 11 22.86 -27.24 -19.04
N PRO A 12 23.88 -27.19 -18.17
CA PRO A 12 23.86 -26.29 -17.03
C PRO A 12 23.73 -24.89 -17.59
N PHE A 13 22.67 -24.15 -17.22
CA PHE A 13 22.64 -22.71 -17.44
C PHE A 13 23.96 -22.16 -16.95
N ASP A 14 24.71 -21.52 -17.88
CA ASP A 14 26.04 -21.03 -17.62
C ASP A 14 26.02 -20.22 -16.32
N ASN A 15 26.92 -20.56 -15.38
CA ASN A 15 26.94 -19.94 -14.07
C ASN A 15 27.12 -18.42 -14.19
N GLU A 16 27.74 -17.96 -15.28
CA GLU A 16 27.88 -16.56 -15.67
C GLU A 16 26.53 -15.93 -16.05
N GLN A 17 25.69 -16.63 -16.82
CA GLN A 17 24.37 -16.15 -17.23
C GLN A 17 23.42 -16.03 -16.02
N GLN A 18 23.45 -17.00 -15.10
CA GLN A 18 22.70 -16.90 -13.84
C GLN A 18 23.16 -15.76 -12.94
N LEU A 19 24.45 -15.41 -12.99
CA LEU A 19 25.02 -14.30 -12.23
C LEU A 19 24.57 -12.95 -12.81
N GLN A 20 24.53 -12.84 -14.14
CA GLN A 20 24.10 -11.65 -14.86
C GLN A 20 22.59 -11.39 -14.68
N ASP A 21 21.77 -12.43 -14.72
CA ASP A 21 20.32 -12.35 -14.46
C ASP A 21 20.04 -11.90 -13.01
N ALA A 22 20.78 -12.46 -12.04
CA ALA A 22 20.69 -12.07 -10.64
C ALA A 22 21.09 -10.60 -10.42
N GLU A 23 22.14 -10.13 -11.09
CA GLU A 23 22.60 -8.75 -10.97
C GLU A 23 21.60 -7.75 -11.59
N THR A 24 21.05 -8.08 -12.75
CA THR A 24 20.01 -7.27 -13.42
C THR A 24 18.76 -7.15 -12.54
N PHE A 25 18.33 -8.25 -11.93
CA PHE A 25 17.19 -8.25 -11.01
C PHE A 25 17.45 -7.40 -9.76
N LEU A 26 18.62 -7.55 -9.13
CA LEU A 26 19.00 -6.78 -7.94
C LEU A 26 19.05 -5.27 -8.20
N VAL A 27 19.58 -4.84 -9.35
CA VAL A 27 19.61 -3.42 -9.74
C VAL A 27 18.19 -2.86 -9.91
N SER A 28 17.27 -3.65 -10.46
CA SER A 28 15.87 -3.20 -10.66
C SER A 28 15.08 -3.07 -9.35
N ILE A 29 15.37 -3.90 -8.34
CA ILE A 29 14.60 -3.95 -7.09
C ILE A 29 15.15 -3.04 -5.99
N LYS A 30 16.47 -2.89 -5.89
CA LYS A 30 17.12 -2.04 -4.87
C LYS A 30 16.51 -0.64 -4.71
N PRO A 31 16.30 0.17 -5.76
CA PRO A 31 15.76 1.52 -5.60
C PRO A 31 14.31 1.53 -5.09
N ILE A 32 13.54 0.47 -5.36
CA ILE A 32 12.17 0.29 -4.86
C ILE A 32 12.22 -0.08 -3.38
N LEU A 33 13.14 -0.98 -3.03
CA LEU A 33 13.31 -1.47 -1.67
C LEU A 33 13.81 -0.36 -0.72
N ASP A 34 14.83 0.39 -1.13
CA ASP A 34 15.41 1.47 -0.35
C ASP A 34 14.38 2.58 -0.06
N LYS A 35 13.52 2.91 -1.05
CA LYS A 35 12.43 3.88 -0.87
C LYS A 35 11.40 3.43 0.18
N VAL A 36 11.07 2.14 0.21
CA VAL A 36 10.11 1.60 1.18
C VAL A 36 10.76 1.42 2.56
N HIS A 37 12.05 1.08 2.62
CA HIS A 37 12.74 0.74 3.88
C HIS A 37 13.28 1.95 4.64
N ASN A 38 13.83 2.97 3.97
CA ASN A 38 14.36 4.16 4.65
C ASN A 38 13.28 4.94 5.41
N ASN A 39 12.01 4.75 5.05
CA ASN A 39 10.89 5.46 5.67
C ASN A 39 10.17 4.66 6.77
N LYS A 40 10.72 3.55 7.29
CA LYS A 40 10.04 2.71 8.29
C LYS A 40 9.46 3.47 9.49
N ALA A 41 10.20 4.43 10.06
CA ALA A 41 9.73 5.22 11.20
C ALA A 41 8.55 6.13 10.82
N VAL A 42 8.67 6.82 9.68
CA VAL A 42 7.57 7.63 9.10
C VAL A 42 6.37 6.75 8.74
N LEU A 43 6.62 5.52 8.30
CA LEU A 43 5.59 4.55 7.93
C LEU A 43 4.80 4.07 9.14
N LEU A 44 5.46 3.77 10.26
CA LEU A 44 4.81 3.44 11.54
C LEU A 44 4.00 4.62 12.10
N MET A 45 4.57 5.82 12.07
CA MET A 45 3.87 7.03 12.50
C MET A 45 2.65 7.33 11.61
N SER A 46 2.81 7.22 10.28
CA SER A 46 1.71 7.40 9.33
C SER A 46 0.62 6.34 9.46
N LYS A 47 0.99 5.11 9.84
CA LYS A 47 0.03 4.03 10.10
C LYS A 47 -0.84 4.32 11.32
N GLY A 48 -0.25 4.84 12.40
CA GLY A 48 -1.02 5.28 13.57
C GLY A 48 -1.97 6.43 13.25
N PHE A 49 -1.49 7.42 12.48
CA PHE A 49 -2.30 8.55 12.05
C PHE A 49 -3.45 8.15 11.13
N ASP A 50 -3.21 7.23 10.18
CA ASP A 50 -4.25 6.71 9.27
C ASP A 50 -5.41 6.04 10.03
N TRP A 51 -5.14 5.37 11.16
CA TRP A 51 -6.19 4.81 12.03
C TRP A 51 -6.97 5.89 12.76
N ILE A 52 -6.27 6.86 13.35
CA ILE A 52 -6.90 7.98 14.07
C ILE A 52 -7.82 8.75 13.12
N GLU A 53 -7.35 9.05 11.91
CA GLU A 53 -8.12 9.75 10.89
C GLU A 53 -9.38 8.96 10.46
N GLU A 54 -9.27 7.64 10.29
CA GLU A 54 -10.44 6.77 10.03
C GLU A 54 -11.49 6.89 11.14
N TYR A 55 -11.07 6.85 12.42
CA TYR A 55 -11.99 7.02 13.55
C TYR A 55 -12.60 8.41 13.62
N ILE A 56 -11.83 9.46 13.34
CA ILE A 56 -12.32 10.83 13.31
C ILE A 56 -13.45 10.97 12.28
N TYR A 57 -13.30 10.41 11.08
CA TYR A 57 -14.36 10.45 10.07
C TYR A 57 -15.65 9.77 10.53
N TYR A 58 -15.56 8.60 11.17
CA TYR A 58 -16.74 7.93 11.70
C TYR A 58 -17.34 8.65 12.91
N LEU A 59 -16.51 9.25 13.77
CA LEU A 59 -16.98 10.08 14.89
C LEU A 59 -17.74 11.31 14.38
N ILE A 60 -17.24 11.98 13.34
CA ILE A 60 -17.92 13.12 12.72
C ILE A 60 -19.24 12.66 12.10
N ALA A 61 -19.26 11.53 11.37
CA ALA A 61 -20.51 11.00 10.83
C ALA A 61 -21.52 10.67 11.93
N LEU A 62 -21.08 10.03 13.02
CA LEU A 62 -21.92 9.74 14.18
C LEU A 62 -22.43 11.02 14.84
N ALA A 63 -21.58 12.05 14.95
CA ALA A 63 -21.96 13.36 15.46
C ALA A 63 -23.01 14.04 14.56
N CYS A 64 -22.91 13.91 13.23
CA CYS A 64 -23.95 14.40 12.31
C CYS A 64 -25.30 13.71 12.55
N PHE A 65 -25.33 12.40 12.74
CA PHE A 65 -26.57 11.68 13.05
C PHE A 65 -27.10 12.02 14.45
N GLY A 66 -26.22 12.10 15.45
CA GLY A 66 -26.59 12.55 16.80
C GLY A 66 -27.15 13.97 16.79
N PHE A 67 -26.55 14.85 15.98
CA PHE A 67 -26.99 16.22 15.81
C PHE A 67 -28.43 16.30 15.33
N LEU A 68 -28.89 15.43 14.42
CA LEU A 68 -30.29 15.41 13.96
C LEU A 68 -31.31 15.25 15.10
N PHE A 69 -30.97 14.53 16.16
CA PHE A 69 -31.87 14.33 17.32
C PHE A 69 -31.94 15.57 18.22
N ILE A 70 -30.80 16.24 18.42
CA ILE A 70 -30.70 17.41 19.31
C ILE A 70 -30.92 18.74 18.59
N MET A 71 -30.94 18.74 17.26
CA MET A 71 -31.08 19.91 16.40
C MET A 71 -32.31 20.76 16.75
N LYS A 72 -33.41 20.10 17.15
CA LYS A 72 -34.64 20.75 17.60
C LYS A 72 -34.46 21.70 18.79
N ASN A 73 -33.44 21.44 19.61
CA ASN A 73 -33.16 22.16 20.85
C ASN A 73 -31.99 23.14 20.73
N ILE A 74 -31.33 23.20 19.57
CA ILE A 74 -30.13 24.02 19.35
C ILE A 74 -30.48 25.23 18.49
N PHE A 75 -30.10 26.43 18.93
CA PHE A 75 -30.23 27.65 18.15
C PHE A 75 -29.25 27.63 16.95
N PRO A 76 -29.65 28.04 15.72
CA PRO A 76 -30.92 28.67 15.34
C PRO A 76 -32.02 27.70 14.89
N PHE A 77 -31.77 26.39 14.88
CA PHE A 77 -32.70 25.40 14.32
C PHE A 77 -33.99 25.24 15.15
N HIS A 78 -33.90 25.47 16.47
CA HIS A 78 -35.07 25.60 17.35
C HIS A 78 -36.05 26.68 16.87
N VAL A 79 -35.54 27.85 16.47
CA VAL A 79 -36.37 28.97 15.98
C VAL A 79 -37.02 28.61 14.66
N LEU A 80 -36.31 27.87 13.81
CA LEU A 80 -36.85 27.38 12.54
C LEU A 80 -38.04 26.44 12.77
N GLU A 81 -37.96 25.53 13.73
CA GLU A 81 -39.06 24.62 14.10
C GLU A 81 -40.22 25.39 14.77
N GLU A 82 -39.94 26.40 15.60
CA GLU A 82 -40.98 27.28 16.14
C GLU A 82 -41.71 28.09 15.06
N MET A 83 -40.97 28.61 14.08
CA MET A 83 -41.55 29.33 12.92
C MET A 83 -42.44 28.42 12.08
N THR A 84 -42.07 27.14 11.97
CA THR A 84 -42.86 26.14 11.23
C THR A 84 -44.19 25.82 11.96
N ASN A 85 -44.19 25.85 13.29
CA ASN A 85 -45.34 25.47 14.12
C ASN A 85 -46.24 26.64 14.56
N LYS A 86 -45.78 27.91 14.44
CA LYS A 86 -46.59 29.08 14.84
C LYS A 86 -47.54 29.52 13.71
N PRO A 87 -48.87 29.51 13.94
CA PRO A 87 -49.85 29.90 12.93
C PRO A 87 -49.72 31.37 12.50
N SER A 88 -49.26 32.26 13.38
CA SER A 88 -49.02 33.69 13.09
C SER A 88 -47.89 33.94 12.10
N VAL A 89 -46.95 33.00 11.96
CA VAL A 89 -45.85 33.08 10.99
C VAL A 89 -46.32 32.54 9.63
N ARG A 90 -47.15 31.49 9.63
CA ARG A 90 -47.77 30.94 8.42
C ARG A 90 -48.66 31.94 7.66
N GLU A 91 -49.27 32.90 8.34
CA GLU A 91 -50.09 33.94 7.69
C GLU A 91 -49.26 35.05 7.01
N HIS A 92 -48.01 35.25 7.43
CA HIS A 92 -47.14 36.30 6.88
C HIS A 92 -46.12 35.77 5.86
N PHE A 93 -45.77 34.49 5.90
CA PHE A 93 -44.91 33.85 4.90
C PHE A 93 -45.77 33.20 3.80
N LEU A 94 -45.50 33.57 2.55
CA LEU A 94 -46.31 33.31 1.34
C LEU A 94 -46.64 31.84 1.01
N SER A 95 -46.02 30.87 1.69
CA SER A 95 -46.49 29.49 1.66
C SER A 95 -45.94 28.71 2.84
N ALA A 96 -46.82 28.12 3.66
CA ALA A 96 -46.45 27.17 4.70
C ALA A 96 -45.53 26.04 4.20
N ASN A 97 -45.70 25.68 2.93
CA ASN A 97 -44.95 24.63 2.25
C ASN A 97 -43.46 24.98 2.06
N ASP A 98 -43.11 26.26 1.94
CA ASP A 98 -41.73 26.68 1.70
C ASP A 98 -40.87 26.52 2.97
N VAL A 99 -41.46 26.77 4.14
CA VAL A 99 -40.79 26.62 5.45
C VAL A 99 -40.55 25.15 5.77
N ASP A 100 -41.55 24.30 5.52
CA ASP A 100 -41.46 22.85 5.69
C ASP A 100 -40.38 22.24 4.76
N LEU A 101 -40.35 22.67 3.50
CA LEU A 101 -39.36 22.24 2.52
C LEU A 101 -37.95 22.69 2.90
N PHE A 102 -37.80 23.91 3.42
CA PHE A 102 -36.51 24.43 3.89
C PHE A 102 -35.98 23.62 5.08
N ALA A 103 -36.81 23.34 6.08
CA ALA A 103 -36.44 22.50 7.22
C ALA A 103 -36.07 21.07 6.79
N LEU A 104 -36.81 20.49 5.84
CA LEU A 104 -36.50 19.18 5.26
C LEU A 104 -35.15 19.19 4.52
N THR A 105 -34.88 20.25 3.75
CA THR A 105 -33.64 20.40 2.98
C THR A 105 -32.43 20.47 3.90
N ILE A 106 -32.51 21.21 5.01
CA ILE A 106 -31.41 21.29 5.99
C ILE A 106 -31.15 19.91 6.61
N LYS A 107 -32.20 19.19 7.04
CA LYS A 107 -32.04 17.83 7.57
C LYS A 107 -31.43 16.88 6.55
N GLY A 108 -31.90 16.95 5.30
CA GLY A 108 -31.34 16.19 4.18
C GLY A 108 -29.86 16.50 3.94
N MET A 109 -29.47 17.77 4.06
CA MET A 109 -28.08 18.18 3.91
C MET A 109 -27.16 17.61 4.99
N ILE A 110 -27.61 17.61 6.25
CA ILE A 110 -26.85 17.01 7.36
C ILE A 110 -26.67 15.51 7.15
N VAL A 111 -27.73 14.81 6.73
CA VAL A 111 -27.66 13.37 6.41
C VAL A 111 -26.65 13.12 5.28
N LEU A 112 -26.69 13.94 4.22
CA LEU A 112 -25.78 13.82 3.08
C LEU A 112 -24.32 14.05 3.50
N ILE A 113 -24.07 15.05 4.35
CA ILE A 113 -22.74 15.30 4.93
C ILE A 113 -22.27 14.09 5.76
N GLY A 114 -23.14 13.53 6.61
CA GLY A 114 -22.81 12.33 7.39
C GLY A 114 -22.45 11.13 6.51
N LEU A 115 -23.23 10.89 5.44
CA LEU A 115 -22.96 9.87 4.44
C LEU A 115 -21.61 10.08 3.72
N LEU A 116 -21.28 11.33 3.39
CA LEU A 116 -19.99 11.67 2.78
C LEU A 116 -18.83 11.27 3.69
N PHE A 117 -18.91 11.56 4.99
CA PHE A 117 -17.89 11.18 5.96
C PHE A 117 -17.76 9.65 6.13
N ILE A 118 -18.85 8.90 6.09
CA ILE A 118 -18.80 7.43 6.06
C ILE A 118 -18.06 6.94 4.81
N PHE A 119 -18.34 7.54 3.65
CA PHE A 119 -17.69 7.17 2.41
C PHE A 119 -16.19 7.48 2.43
N LEU A 120 -15.80 8.66 2.95
CA LEU A 120 -14.39 9.03 3.15
C LEU A 120 -13.68 8.06 4.09
N GLY A 121 -14.29 7.71 5.23
CA GLY A 121 -13.75 6.70 6.16
C GLY A 121 -13.56 5.33 5.48
N THR A 122 -14.51 4.91 4.66
CA THR A 122 -14.43 3.65 3.89
C THR A 122 -13.29 3.69 2.87
N LYS A 123 -13.12 4.80 2.14
CA LYS A 123 -12.02 4.98 1.19
C LYS A 123 -10.67 4.98 1.90
N LYS A 124 -10.57 5.65 3.05
CA LYS A 124 -9.35 5.66 3.86
C LYS A 124 -8.97 4.25 4.32
N ARG A 125 -9.94 3.44 4.74
CA ARG A 125 -9.72 2.00 5.07
C ARG A 125 -9.14 1.22 3.90
N VAL A 126 -9.65 1.43 2.68
CA VAL A 126 -9.11 0.77 1.49
C VAL A 126 -7.66 1.18 1.23
N ILE A 127 -7.36 2.48 1.29
CA ILE A 127 -5.99 3.00 1.12
C ILE A 127 -5.05 2.39 2.16
N ARG A 128 -5.48 2.30 3.42
CA ARG A 128 -4.70 1.67 4.50
C ARG A 128 -4.37 0.21 4.20
N LYS A 129 -5.37 -0.59 3.78
CA LYS A 129 -5.15 -1.99 3.37
C LYS A 129 -4.16 -2.11 2.22
N SER A 130 -4.24 -1.22 1.23
CA SER A 130 -3.28 -1.18 0.11
C SER A 130 -1.86 -0.84 0.56
N LYS A 131 -1.69 0.11 1.49
CA LYS A 131 -0.39 0.43 2.08
C LYS A 131 0.19 -0.76 2.87
N ASP A 132 -0.64 -1.44 3.65
CA ASP A 132 -0.23 -2.64 4.39
C ASP A 132 0.21 -3.77 3.43
N ALA A 133 -0.52 -3.98 2.33
CA ALA A 133 -0.14 -4.95 1.31
C ALA A 133 1.20 -4.60 0.65
N LEU A 134 1.43 -3.33 0.29
CA LEU A 134 2.71 -2.86 -0.25
C LEU A 134 3.87 -3.11 0.71
N TYR A 135 3.65 -2.91 2.01
CA TYR A 135 4.67 -3.16 3.03
C TYR A 135 5.00 -4.65 3.15
N LEU A 136 3.99 -5.52 3.19
CA LEU A 136 4.18 -6.98 3.20
C LEU A 136 4.95 -7.44 1.97
N THR A 137 4.55 -6.98 0.78
CA THR A 137 5.24 -7.29 -0.48
C THR A 137 6.69 -6.82 -0.44
N SER A 138 6.97 -5.62 0.06
CA SER A 138 8.34 -5.11 0.21
C SER A 138 9.18 -5.98 1.15
N ASN A 139 8.59 -6.49 2.24
CA ASN A 139 9.30 -7.36 3.17
C ASN A 139 9.63 -8.73 2.56
N GLU A 140 8.72 -9.29 1.76
CA GLU A 140 9.00 -10.50 0.97
C GLU A 140 10.05 -10.25 -0.12
N LEU A 141 9.98 -9.10 -0.81
CA LEU A 141 10.97 -8.70 -1.79
C LEU A 141 12.38 -8.60 -1.21
N LYS A 142 12.50 -8.16 0.06
CA LYS A 142 13.78 -8.10 0.77
C LYS A 142 14.36 -9.49 1.07
N LYS A 143 13.50 -10.48 1.37
CA LYS A 143 13.94 -11.88 1.53
C LYS A 143 14.46 -12.42 0.20
N ILE A 144 13.77 -12.12 -0.90
CA ILE A 144 14.19 -12.50 -2.24
C ILE A 144 15.53 -11.83 -2.61
N GLU A 145 15.68 -10.53 -2.34
CA GLU A 145 16.95 -9.83 -2.52
C GLU A 145 18.09 -10.54 -1.76
N THR A 146 17.86 -10.84 -0.47
CA THR A 146 18.83 -11.55 0.38
C THR A 146 19.21 -12.92 -0.20
N TYR A 147 18.22 -13.68 -0.70
CA TYR A 147 18.46 -14.96 -1.35
C TYR A 147 19.33 -14.83 -2.61
N PHE A 148 19.04 -13.85 -3.47
CA PHE A 148 19.83 -13.61 -4.68
C PHE A 148 21.24 -13.09 -4.39
N GLN A 149 21.42 -12.27 -3.34
CA GLN A 149 22.75 -11.86 -2.88
C GLN A 149 23.56 -13.07 -2.40
N ASN A 150 22.99 -13.92 -1.55
CA ASN A 150 23.65 -15.15 -1.08
C ASN A 150 23.98 -16.11 -2.24
N LYS A 151 23.08 -16.23 -3.23
CA LYS A 151 23.32 -17.04 -4.42
C LYS A 151 24.45 -16.47 -5.28
N LYS A 152 24.51 -15.14 -5.45
CA LYS A 152 25.61 -14.44 -6.14
C LYS A 152 26.95 -14.69 -5.44
N GLU A 153 27.00 -14.58 -4.12
CA GLU A 153 28.23 -14.86 -3.34
C GLU A 153 28.67 -16.32 -3.48
N THR A 154 27.73 -17.26 -3.39
CA THR A 154 28.02 -18.69 -3.57
C THR A 154 28.55 -18.98 -4.97
N LEU A 155 27.91 -18.45 -6.00
CA LEU A 155 28.34 -18.61 -7.40
C LEU A 155 29.72 -17.98 -7.63
N LYS A 156 29.98 -16.79 -7.07
CA LYS A 156 31.29 -16.14 -7.15
C LYS A 156 32.38 -17.03 -6.55
N ASN A 157 32.13 -17.60 -5.36
CA ASN A 157 33.08 -18.51 -4.70
C ASN A 157 33.33 -19.79 -5.52
N LEU A 158 32.30 -20.33 -6.18
CA LEU A 158 32.43 -21.49 -7.06
C LEU A 158 33.23 -21.19 -8.34
N VAL A 159 33.03 -20.02 -8.95
CA VAL A 159 33.83 -19.57 -10.11
C VAL A 159 35.29 -19.35 -9.71
N THR A 160 35.55 -18.68 -8.57
CA THR A 160 36.90 -18.46 -8.06
C THR A 160 37.61 -19.78 -7.73
N ASN A 161 36.95 -20.73 -7.06
CA ASN A 161 37.54 -22.05 -6.79
C ASN A 161 37.80 -22.85 -8.08
N LYS A 162 36.91 -22.79 -9.06
CA LYS A 162 37.11 -23.45 -10.36
C LYS A 162 38.33 -22.90 -11.09
N SER A 163 38.58 -21.58 -11.04
CA SER A 163 39.77 -20.97 -11.64
C SER A 163 41.09 -21.36 -10.95
N ILE A 164 41.07 -21.64 -9.64
CA ILE A 164 42.24 -22.10 -8.89
C ILE A 164 42.58 -23.56 -9.27
N ASP A 165 41.58 -24.42 -9.39
CA ASP A 165 41.75 -25.84 -9.76
C ASP A 165 42.22 -26.04 -11.22
N THR A 166 42.09 -25.01 -12.07
CA THR A 166 42.65 -25.02 -13.44
C THR A 166 44.03 -24.38 -13.56
N GLY A 167 44.52 -23.70 -12.51
CA GLY A 167 45.82 -23.01 -12.49
C GLY A 167 47.00 -23.89 -12.05
N GLU A 168 46.75 -25.05 -11.43
CA GLU A 168 47.78 -25.92 -10.85
C GLU A 168 48.10 -27.14 -11.75
N LYS A 169 48.22 -26.90 -13.06
CA LYS A 169 48.95 -27.78 -13.97
C LYS A 169 50.00 -26.98 -14.75
N SER A 170 50.79 -26.19 -14.04
CA SER A 170 52.09 -25.75 -14.55
C SER A 170 53.00 -26.97 -14.66
N PHE A 171 53.25 -27.39 -15.90
CA PHE A 171 54.21 -28.43 -16.25
C PHE A 171 55.56 -28.15 -15.56
N PRO A 172 56.16 -29.14 -14.87
CA PRO A 172 57.52 -28.98 -14.36
C PRO A 172 58.49 -28.83 -15.53
N GLU A 173 59.37 -27.83 -15.39
CA GLU A 173 60.55 -27.59 -16.22
C GLU A 173 61.29 -28.89 -16.52
N LEU A 174 61.48 -29.18 -17.81
CA LEU A 174 62.58 -30.02 -18.26
C LEU A 174 63.72 -29.06 -18.65
N GLU A 175 64.48 -28.62 -17.65
CA GLU A 175 65.88 -28.25 -17.86
C GLU A 175 66.62 -29.53 -18.28
N ALA A 176 66.91 -29.65 -19.57
CA ALA A 176 67.97 -30.51 -20.06
C ALA A 176 69.22 -29.64 -20.22
N GLY A 177 70.15 -29.79 -19.28
CA GLY A 177 71.51 -29.31 -19.39
C GLY A 177 72.35 -30.20 -20.31
N GLU A 178 73.32 -29.54 -20.93
CA GLU A 178 74.51 -30.00 -21.69
C GLU A 178 74.32 -30.72 -23.04
#